data_AF-A0A3D2W4Z3-F1
#
_entry.id   AF-A0A3D2W4Z3-F1
#
_cell.length_a   1.000
_cell.length_b   1.000
_cell.length_c   1.000
_cell.angle_alpha   90.00
_cell.angle_beta   90.00
_cell.angle_gamma   90.00
#
_symmetry.space_group_name_H-M   'P 1'
#
loop_
_entity.id
_entity.type
_entity.pdbx_description
1 polymer ?
#
loop_
_entity_poly.entity_id
_entity_poly.type
_entity_poly.pdbx_seq_one_letter_code
_entity_poly.pdbx_strand_id
1 'polypeptide(L)'
;MKTLYIECRMGAAGDMLNGALSELVDQNAYLEKMNSISLEDIEFKAEPAVKCGVHGTHMSVLISGEEETTEDVHSHDHHHHDHEHEHTHDHEHEHDHDHEHEHDHEHHHDNDNEHHHHHHHYS
;
A
#
# COMPACT_ATOMS: atom_id res chain seq x y z
N MET A 1 -4.07 40.22 -5.95
CA MET A 1 -3.44 38.93 -6.33
C MET A 1 -4.46 37.83 -6.14
N LYS A 2 -4.56 36.90 -7.11
CA LYS A 2 -5.26 35.62 -6.91
C LYS A 2 -4.17 34.56 -6.76
N THR A 3 -3.94 34.11 -5.53
CA THR A 3 -2.89 33.12 -5.21
C THR A 3 -3.59 31.82 -4.81
N LEU A 4 -3.23 30.72 -5.48
CA LEU A 4 -3.64 29.37 -5.09
C LEU A 4 -2.54 28.77 -4.21
N TYR A 5 -2.94 28.14 -3.11
CA TYR A 5 -2.03 27.41 -2.21
C TYR A 5 -2.41 25.93 -2.22
N ILE A 6 -1.42 25.05 -2.35
CA ILE A 6 -1.61 23.60 -2.36
C ILE A 6 -0.69 23.02 -1.26
N GLU A 7 -1.29 22.39 -0.25
CA GLU A 7 -0.55 21.66 0.79
C GLU A 7 -0.28 20.23 0.32
N CYS A 8 0.92 19.95 -0.20
CA CYS A 8 1.29 18.64 -0.74
C CYS A 8 2.10 17.77 0.24
N ARG A 9 1.90 17.91 1.57
CA ARG A 9 2.72 17.18 2.56
C ARG A 9 2.67 15.65 2.40
N MET A 10 1.53 15.13 1.95
CA MET A 10 1.32 13.69 1.69
C MET A 10 1.32 13.37 0.18
N GLY A 11 1.77 14.30 -0.66
CA GLY A 11 1.61 14.23 -2.11
C GLY A 11 0.19 14.59 -2.58
N ALA A 12 0.04 14.71 -3.90
CA ALA A 12 -1.24 14.85 -4.56
C ALA A 12 -1.20 14.01 -5.85
N ALA A 13 -2.14 13.09 -5.99
CA ALA A 13 -2.25 12.30 -7.21
C ALA A 13 -2.67 13.20 -8.39
N GLY A 14 -2.22 12.86 -9.59
CA GLY A 14 -2.38 13.71 -10.77
C GLY A 14 -3.85 13.93 -11.15
N ASP A 15 -4.67 12.88 -11.04
CA ASP A 15 -6.12 12.90 -11.20
C ASP A 15 -6.81 13.86 -10.21
N MET A 16 -6.43 13.78 -8.93
CA MET A 16 -6.99 14.61 -7.87
C MET A 16 -6.61 16.07 -8.07
N LEU A 17 -5.35 16.35 -8.43
CA LEU A 17 -4.89 17.71 -8.69
C LEU A 17 -5.57 18.28 -9.94
N ASN A 18 -5.70 17.49 -10.99
CA ASN A 18 -6.38 17.92 -12.21
C ASN A 18 -7.88 18.20 -11.94
N GLY A 19 -8.56 17.30 -11.23
CA GLY A 19 -9.93 17.49 -10.78
C GLY A 19 -10.10 18.81 -10.02
N ALA A 20 -9.29 19.05 -8.99
CA ALA A 20 -9.34 20.27 -8.20
C ALA A 20 -9.07 21.54 -9.01
N LEU A 21 -8.12 21.52 -9.96
CA LEU A 21 -7.84 22.67 -10.82
C LEU A 21 -8.94 22.91 -11.86
N SER A 22 -9.58 21.85 -12.35
CA SER A 22 -10.71 21.95 -13.30
C SER A 22 -11.92 22.66 -12.69
N GLU A 23 -12.14 22.52 -11.38
CA GLU A 23 -13.22 23.18 -10.63
C GLU A 23 -13.00 24.70 -10.47
N LEU A 24 -11.78 25.20 -10.69
CA LEU A 24 -11.48 26.64 -10.63
C LEU A 24 -11.93 27.40 -11.89
N VAL A 25 -12.34 26.68 -12.93
CA VAL A 25 -12.80 27.21 -14.21
C VAL A 25 -14.15 26.58 -14.58
N ASP A 26 -14.68 26.94 -15.75
CA ASP A 26 -15.81 26.20 -16.31
C ASP A 26 -15.36 24.78 -16.69
N GLN A 27 -15.75 23.81 -15.87
CA GLN A 27 -15.33 22.41 -16.00
C GLN A 27 -15.80 21.80 -17.33
N ASN A 28 -16.97 22.17 -17.84
CA ASN A 28 -17.48 21.66 -19.11
C ASN A 28 -16.62 22.20 -20.27
N ALA A 29 -16.35 23.50 -20.28
CA ALA A 29 -15.49 24.11 -21.29
C ALA A 29 -14.04 23.57 -21.22
N TYR A 30 -13.56 23.24 -20.01
CA TYR A 30 -12.27 22.57 -19.82
C TYR A 30 -12.28 21.17 -20.47
N LEU A 31 -13.27 20.34 -20.16
CA LEU A 31 -13.39 18.98 -20.71
C LEU A 31 -13.54 18.99 -22.23
N GLU A 32 -14.39 19.87 -22.77
CA GLU A 32 -14.55 20.06 -24.22
C GLU A 32 -13.21 20.38 -24.88
N LYS A 33 -12.44 21.29 -24.28
CA LYS A 33 -11.12 21.66 -24.80
C LYS A 33 -10.13 20.49 -24.74
N MET A 34 -10.09 19.74 -23.64
CA MET A 34 -9.21 18.58 -23.50
C MET A 34 -9.56 17.49 -24.52
N ASN A 35 -10.84 17.18 -24.66
CA ASN A 35 -11.34 16.19 -25.63
C ASN A 35 -11.26 16.66 -27.09
N SER A 36 -11.05 17.96 -27.34
CA SER A 36 -10.80 18.49 -28.69
C SER A 36 -9.36 18.29 -29.18
N ILE A 37 -8.45 17.94 -28.28
CA ILE A 37 -7.07 17.60 -28.65
C ILE A 37 -7.16 16.32 -29.50
N SER A 38 -6.66 16.37 -30.73
CA SER A 38 -6.77 15.28 -31.72
C SER A 38 -5.89 14.07 -31.38
N LEU A 39 -6.14 13.46 -30.22
CA LEU A 39 -5.61 12.17 -29.82
C LEU A 39 -6.73 11.16 -30.03
N GLU A 40 -6.52 10.25 -30.98
CA GLU A 40 -7.48 9.20 -31.27
C GLU A 40 -7.68 8.33 -30.02
N ASP A 41 -8.94 7.94 -29.78
CA ASP A 41 -9.36 7.08 -28.70
C ASP A 41 -9.09 7.57 -27.26
N ILE A 42 -8.80 8.87 -27.04
CA ILE A 42 -8.64 9.42 -25.69
C ILE A 42 -9.88 10.19 -25.24
N GLU A 43 -10.38 9.90 -24.03
CA GLU A 43 -11.52 10.58 -23.42
C GLU A 43 -11.18 11.02 -21.98
N PHE A 44 -11.32 12.32 -21.70
CA PHE A 44 -11.24 12.90 -20.36
C PHE A 44 -12.63 12.95 -19.72
N LYS A 45 -12.74 12.44 -18.50
CA LYS A 45 -13.97 12.47 -17.68
C LYS A 45 -13.70 13.09 -16.32
N ALA A 46 -14.64 13.92 -15.86
CA ALA A 46 -14.67 14.43 -14.50
C ALA A 46 -15.92 13.91 -13.80
N GLU A 47 -15.74 13.25 -12.66
CA GLU A 47 -16.81 12.66 -11.88
C GLU A 47 -16.78 13.15 -10.43
N PRO A 48 -17.92 13.53 -9.83
CA PRO A 48 -17.97 13.83 -8.41
C PRO A 48 -17.57 12.62 -7.57
N ALA A 49 -16.68 12.83 -6.61
CA ALA A 49 -16.17 11.79 -5.73
C ALA A 49 -16.27 12.21 -4.26
N VAL A 50 -16.54 11.23 -3.40
CA VAL A 50 -16.49 11.40 -1.95
C VAL A 50 -15.63 10.28 -1.35
N LYS A 51 -14.53 10.63 -0.70
CA LYS A 51 -13.66 9.69 0.03
C LYS A 51 -13.52 10.17 1.47
N CYS A 52 -13.86 9.31 2.43
CA CYS A 52 -13.81 9.63 3.86
C CYS A 52 -14.58 10.93 4.23
N GLY A 53 -15.67 11.24 3.52
CA GLY A 53 -16.46 12.46 3.72
C GLY A 53 -15.90 13.72 3.05
N VAL A 54 -14.74 13.65 2.42
CA VAL A 54 -14.17 14.74 1.61
C VAL A 54 -14.73 14.66 0.21
N HIS A 55 -15.36 15.74 -0.24
CA HIS A 55 -15.90 15.88 -1.58
C HIS A 55 -14.82 16.44 -2.52
N GLY A 56 -14.84 16.02 -3.78
CA GLY A 56 -14.03 16.58 -4.84
C GLY A 56 -14.40 16.00 -6.19
N THR A 57 -13.56 16.24 -7.19
CA THR A 57 -13.67 15.65 -8.53
C THR A 57 -12.57 14.60 -8.72
N HIS A 58 -12.97 13.41 -9.15
CA HIS A 58 -12.05 12.42 -9.71
C HIS A 58 -11.96 12.63 -11.22
N MET A 59 -10.74 12.69 -11.75
CA MET A 59 -10.49 12.89 -13.16
C MET A 59 -9.91 11.60 -13.75
N SER A 60 -10.60 11.02 -14.72
CA SER A 60 -10.15 9.82 -15.41
C SER A 60 -9.79 10.14 -16.85
N VAL A 61 -8.75 9.47 -17.35
CA VAL A 61 -8.34 9.51 -18.75
C VAL A 61 -8.49 8.11 -19.31
N LEU A 62 -9.40 7.94 -20.25
CA LEU A 62 -9.67 6.67 -20.89
C LEU A 62 -8.95 6.61 -22.24
N ILE A 63 -8.31 5.47 -22.51
CA ILE A 63 -7.70 5.13 -23.79
C ILE A 63 -8.50 3.96 -24.36
N SER A 64 -9.14 4.15 -25.52
CA SER A 64 -10.05 3.18 -26.13
C SER A 64 -11.18 2.73 -25.19
N GLY A 65 -11.59 3.60 -24.25
CA GLY A 65 -12.65 3.33 -23.28
C GLY A 65 -12.18 2.67 -21.97
N GLU A 66 -10.88 2.38 -21.82
CA GLU A 66 -10.30 1.79 -20.61
C GLU A 66 -9.35 2.77 -19.94
N GLU A 67 -9.37 2.84 -18.61
CA GLU A 67 -8.39 3.62 -17.85
C GLU A 67 -7.06 2.85 -17.78
N GLU A 68 -5.95 3.56 -17.96
CA GLU A 68 -4.63 2.93 -17.88
C GLU A 68 -4.35 2.44 -16.45
N THR A 69 -4.07 1.15 -16.32
CA THR A 69 -3.57 0.58 -15.06
C THR A 69 -2.05 0.72 -15.03
N THR A 70 -1.53 1.31 -13.97
CA THR A 70 -0.09 1.23 -13.71
C THR A 70 0.23 -0.19 -13.25
N GLU A 71 1.03 -0.90 -14.04
CA GLU A 71 1.73 -2.10 -13.58
C GLU A 71 2.72 -1.63 -12.51
N ASP A 72 2.28 -1.64 -11.25
CA ASP A 72 3.13 -1.36 -10.10
C ASP A 72 4.38 -2.24 -10.24
N VAL A 73 5.58 -1.64 -10.14
CA VAL A 73 6.89 -2.26 -10.46
C VAL A 73 7.30 -3.29 -9.38
N HIS A 74 6.39 -4.20 -9.06
CA HIS A 74 6.57 -5.32 -8.15
C HIS A 74 6.12 -6.61 -8.83
N SER A 75 6.58 -6.85 -10.07
CA SER A 75 6.87 -8.22 -10.49
C SER A 75 8.12 -8.70 -9.75
N HIS A 76 7.98 -8.95 -8.45
CA HIS A 76 8.75 -10.03 -7.84
C HIS A 76 8.02 -11.31 -8.20
N ASP A 77 8.27 -11.75 -9.43
CA ASP A 77 8.17 -13.16 -9.78
C ASP A 77 9.09 -13.90 -8.80
N HIS A 78 8.51 -14.37 -7.70
CA HIS A 78 9.12 -15.37 -6.86
C HIS A 78 9.14 -16.67 -7.66
N HIS A 79 10.04 -16.74 -8.64
CA HIS A 79 10.58 -17.99 -9.09
C HIS A 79 11.20 -18.66 -7.87
N HIS A 80 10.39 -19.49 -7.20
CA HIS A 80 10.85 -20.59 -6.38
C HIS A 80 11.67 -21.51 -7.29
N HIS A 81 12.94 -21.14 -7.48
CA HIS A 81 13.94 -22.13 -7.79
C HIS A 81 14.18 -22.91 -6.51
N ASP A 82 13.46 -24.02 -6.39
CA ASP A 82 13.82 -25.13 -5.51
C ASP A 82 15.17 -25.66 -6.01
N HIS A 83 16.24 -25.01 -5.59
CA HIS A 83 17.57 -25.57 -5.68
C HIS A 83 17.78 -26.38 -4.41
N GLU A 84 17.36 -27.63 -4.45
CA GLU A 84 17.92 -28.68 -3.60
C GLU A 84 19.43 -28.76 -3.92
N HIS A 85 20.22 -27.95 -3.23
CA HIS A 85 21.65 -28.16 -3.15
C HIS A 85 21.90 -29.13 -2.01
N GLU A 86 21.97 -30.42 -2.36
CA GLU A 86 22.53 -31.46 -1.53
C GLU A 86 24.04 -31.19 -1.36
N HIS A 87 24.37 -30.31 -0.42
CA HIS A 87 25.73 -30.08 0.01
C HIS A 87 26.11 -31.17 1.02
N THR A 88 26.65 -32.28 0.51
CA THR A 88 27.45 -33.21 1.29
C THR A 88 28.77 -32.52 1.64
N HIS A 89 28.76 -31.78 2.75
CA HIS A 89 29.99 -31.34 3.38
C HIS A 89 30.42 -32.39 4.39
N ASP A 90 31.36 -33.22 3.94
CA ASP A 90 32.19 -34.05 4.80
C ASP A 90 33.08 -33.11 5.62
N HIS A 91 32.72 -32.94 6.89
CA HIS A 91 33.52 -32.20 7.87
C HIS A 91 33.82 -33.13 9.03
N GLU A 92 34.93 -33.86 8.90
CA GLU A 92 35.68 -34.38 10.03
C GLU A 92 36.10 -33.21 10.91
N HIS A 93 35.40 -33.03 12.03
CA HIS A 93 35.87 -32.24 13.15
C HIS A 93 35.82 -33.09 14.41
N GLU A 94 36.96 -33.69 14.73
CA GLU A 94 37.30 -34.09 16.09
C GLU A 94 37.24 -32.86 17.00
N HIS A 95 36.25 -32.84 17.90
CA HIS A 95 36.30 -32.02 19.09
C HIS A 95 35.91 -32.87 20.29
N ASP A 96 36.97 -33.33 20.95
CA ASP A 96 36.97 -33.86 22.30
C ASP A 96 36.62 -32.73 23.28
N HIS A 97 35.47 -32.83 23.95
CA HIS A 97 35.14 -32.05 25.13
C HIS A 97 34.25 -32.88 26.07
N ASP A 98 34.92 -33.58 26.97
CA ASP A 98 34.42 -33.92 28.31
C ASP A 98 33.81 -32.67 28.95
N HIS A 99 32.52 -32.68 29.29
CA HIS A 99 31.99 -31.94 30.43
C HIS A 99 30.75 -32.65 30.99
N GLU A 100 30.95 -33.22 32.18
CA GLU A 100 29.94 -33.68 33.11
C GLU A 100 28.95 -32.56 33.43
N HIS A 101 27.65 -32.84 33.35
CA HIS A 101 26.63 -32.03 33.98
C HIS A 101 25.87 -32.88 35.00
N GLU A 102 26.29 -32.75 36.26
CA GLU A 102 25.53 -33.14 37.43
C GLU A 102 24.18 -32.39 37.44
N HIS A 103 23.12 -33.16 37.65
CA HIS A 103 21.81 -32.65 37.98
C HIS A 103 21.79 -32.28 39.46
N ASP A 104 21.43 -31.03 39.77
CA ASP A 104 20.97 -30.68 41.10
C ASP A 104 19.65 -29.88 41.02
N HIS A 105 18.76 -30.21 41.94
CA HIS A 105 17.33 -29.92 41.93
C HIS A 105 16.96 -28.66 42.77
N GLU A 106 15.66 -28.33 42.73
CA GLU A 106 14.88 -27.56 43.75
C GLU A 106 14.92 -26.01 43.62
N HIS A 107 13.86 -25.18 43.73
CA HIS A 107 12.51 -25.18 44.32
C HIS A 107 11.60 -24.18 43.53
N HIS A 108 10.30 -24.45 43.29
CA HIS A 108 9.09 -24.13 44.10
C HIS A 108 8.61 -22.64 44.09
N HIS A 109 7.48 -22.42 43.37
CA HIS A 109 6.34 -21.47 43.55
C HIS A 109 6.54 -19.95 43.72
N ASP A 110 5.83 -19.14 42.92
CA ASP A 110 4.52 -18.58 43.34
C ASP A 110 3.71 -17.98 42.17
N ASN A 111 2.38 -18.13 42.27
CA ASN A 111 1.36 -17.62 41.36
C ASN A 111 1.21 -16.09 41.51
N ASP A 112 0.89 -15.40 40.41
CA ASP A 112 -0.23 -14.46 40.44
C ASP A 112 -0.87 -14.36 39.05
N ASN A 113 -2.11 -14.83 39.01
CA ASN A 113 -2.98 -14.95 37.85
C ASN A 113 -4.11 -13.94 38.04
N GLU A 114 -4.04 -12.79 37.39
CA GLU A 114 -5.17 -11.85 37.31
C GLU A 114 -5.49 -11.51 35.85
N HIS A 115 -6.27 -12.40 35.24
CA HIS A 115 -7.10 -12.10 34.08
C HIS A 115 -8.52 -11.81 34.56
N HIS A 116 -9.00 -10.57 34.46
CA HIS A 116 -10.44 -10.32 34.40
C HIS A 116 -10.79 -9.26 33.35
N HIS A 117 -11.38 -9.77 32.28
CA HIS A 117 -11.98 -9.05 31.16
C HIS A 117 -13.27 -8.36 31.61
N HIS A 118 -13.38 -7.06 31.35
CA HIS A 118 -14.64 -6.33 31.49
C HIS A 118 -15.29 -6.15 30.12
N HIS A 119 -16.30 -6.98 29.83
CA HIS A 119 -17.22 -6.81 28.71
C HIS A 119 -18.23 -5.71 29.05
N HIS A 120 -18.28 -4.63 28.26
CA HIS A 120 -19.35 -3.65 28.34
C HIS A 120 -20.41 -3.96 27.29
N HIS A 121 -21.62 -4.23 27.76
CA HIS A 121 -22.80 -4.55 26.98
C HIS A 121 -23.60 -3.29 26.63
N TYR A 122 -24.25 -3.36 25.48
CA TYR A 122 -25.04 -2.34 24.80
C TYR A 122 -26.38 -2.07 25.49
N SER A 123 -26.83 -0.81 25.47
CA SER A 123 -28.24 -0.37 25.47
C SER A 123 -28.31 0.99 24.81
#